data_AF-A0A084B1W1-F1
#
_entry.id   AF-A0A084B1W1-F1
#
_cell.length_a   1.000
_cell.length_b   1.000
_cell.length_c   1.000
_cell.angle_alpha   90.00
_cell.angle_beta   90.00
_cell.angle_gamma   90.00
#
_symmetry.space_group_name_H-M   'P 1'
#
loop_
_entity.id
_entity.type
_entity.pdbx_description
1 polymer ?
#
loop_
_entity_poly.entity_id
_entity_poly.type
_entity_poly.pdbx_seq_one_letter_code
_entity_poly.pdbx_strand_id
1 'polypeptide(L)'
;MQQMMCLTPRQNQDFRLLLRVCQRSLIAIEGFGCPWVAELMPLYTTWPGLLDALLAVAAQVRSRRRRQSTPSPSAASLGFDGPSPTSNLYHQTLTHVRALLTDEVSAGDHGFDGILAAVASAVILVIMSLGEPDGDWQHHAQQTIHLIDSSVLEQFTTASPLSRLLLTMVAHCDIPGFSLGRTAPLTLAWSRWNIEDLPRPTDTPFTEFEVISGIPLSLTSLISRLSEYAEKRRALTNPGTWQQPQQSSHDGGRNLADKVFLQTLIDLWEPPLLPDTLPGHQKLALLAAWKCMQRAARLYHMRGHGFYSNLLQPIAGISEHTYLSTLQDLVVGISYLMGAFNQTGSCIANSMAWSIAVLGSECGSRITAHLQNRVVQIIHSVAETFLMSHLHRLLLVLQDLWLRQAVHENQNPDRSEHLSLEMLVREHGLCIPLL
;
A
#
# COMPACT_ATOMS: atom_id res chain seq x y z
N MET A 1 -9.35 -16.27 -33.19
CA MET A 1 -8.85 -15.09 -33.92
C MET A 1 -8.67 -13.97 -32.91
N GLN A 2 -7.43 -13.64 -32.53
CA GLN A 2 -7.15 -12.47 -31.69
C GLN A 2 -7.46 -11.21 -32.51
N GLN A 3 -8.53 -10.49 -32.17
CA GLN A 3 -8.74 -9.14 -32.72
C GLN A 3 -7.59 -8.26 -32.22
N MET A 4 -6.74 -7.83 -33.15
CA MET A 4 -5.72 -6.82 -32.87
C MET A 4 -6.43 -5.54 -32.43
N MET A 5 -6.10 -5.08 -31.22
CA MET A 5 -6.58 -3.81 -30.68
C MET A 5 -6.14 -2.67 -31.61
N CYS A 6 -7.10 -2.01 -32.28
CA CYS A 6 -6.83 -0.92 -33.21
C CYS A 6 -6.56 0.39 -32.45
N LEU A 7 -5.35 0.53 -31.91
CA LEU A 7 -4.92 1.76 -31.23
C LEU A 7 -4.50 2.83 -32.25
N THR A 8 -4.95 4.07 -32.05
CA THR A 8 -4.38 5.22 -32.77
C THR A 8 -2.88 5.39 -32.45
N PRO A 9 -2.09 6.07 -33.30
CA PRO A 9 -0.66 6.28 -33.02
C PRO A 9 -0.38 6.91 -31.65
N ARG A 10 -1.23 7.83 -31.19
CA ARG A 10 -1.14 8.46 -29.88
C ARG A 10 -1.47 7.48 -28.75
N GLN A 11 -2.57 6.74 -28.87
CA GLN A 11 -2.94 5.71 -27.88
C GLN A 11 -1.88 4.61 -27.77
N ASN A 12 -1.24 4.23 -28.87
CA ASN A 12 -0.13 3.26 -28.86
C ASN A 12 1.09 3.80 -28.10
N GLN A 13 1.43 5.09 -28.26
CA GLN A 13 2.49 5.72 -27.48
C GLN A 13 2.17 5.79 -25.99
N ASP A 14 0.91 6.13 -25.65
CA ASP A 14 0.41 6.19 -24.29
C ASP A 14 0.41 4.79 -23.63
N PHE A 15 -0.05 3.76 -24.35
CA PHE A 15 -0.03 2.37 -23.89
C PHE A 15 1.38 1.84 -23.67
N ARG A 16 2.34 2.13 -24.57
CA ARG A 16 3.76 1.79 -24.36
C ARG A 16 4.39 2.55 -23.19
N LEU A 17 3.91 3.76 -22.89
CA LEU A 17 4.34 4.48 -21.69
C LEU A 17 3.78 3.80 -20.45
N LEU A 18 2.50 3.43 -20.45
CA LEU A 18 1.86 2.70 -19.36
C LEU A 18 2.61 1.41 -19.05
N LEU A 19 2.89 0.57 -20.05
CA LEU A 19 3.64 -0.67 -19.87
C LEU A 19 5.01 -0.44 -19.20
N ARG A 20 5.75 0.59 -19.62
CA ARG A 20 7.04 0.94 -19.00
C ARG A 20 6.90 1.43 -17.57
N VAL A 21 5.80 2.12 -17.26
CA VAL A 21 5.53 2.57 -15.88
C VAL A 21 5.11 1.40 -15.01
N CYS A 22 4.21 0.53 -15.50
CA CYS A 22 3.81 -0.67 -14.78
C CYS A 22 5.04 -1.55 -14.49
N GLN A 23 5.89 -1.79 -15.48
CA GLN A 23 7.14 -2.54 -15.30
C GLN A 23 8.07 -1.93 -14.26
N ARG A 24 8.12 -0.60 -14.19
CA ARG A 24 9.04 0.11 -13.29
C ARG A 24 8.48 0.34 -11.89
N SER A 25 7.17 0.41 -11.72
CA SER A 25 6.54 0.88 -10.48
C SER A 25 5.49 -0.08 -9.91
N LEU A 26 4.97 -1.02 -10.71
CA LEU A 26 3.88 -1.91 -10.32
C LEU A 26 4.25 -3.40 -10.43
N ILE A 27 5.35 -3.76 -11.09
CA ILE A 27 5.78 -5.15 -11.21
C ILE A 27 6.99 -5.33 -10.32
N ALA A 28 6.88 -6.22 -9.34
CA ALA A 28 7.97 -6.54 -8.44
C ALA A 28 8.74 -7.79 -8.85
N ILE A 29 8.06 -8.75 -9.48
CA ILE A 29 8.68 -10.00 -9.95
C ILE A 29 8.75 -10.01 -11.49
N GLU A 30 9.89 -9.53 -12.01
CA GLU A 30 10.30 -9.67 -13.40
C GLU A 30 10.29 -11.11 -13.90
N GLY A 31 10.06 -11.29 -15.20
CA GLY A 31 10.01 -12.61 -15.86
C GLY A 31 8.61 -13.24 -15.93
N PHE A 32 7.64 -12.74 -15.15
CA PHE A 32 6.26 -13.24 -15.13
C PHE A 32 5.26 -12.31 -15.84
N GLY A 33 5.75 -11.39 -16.67
CA GLY A 33 4.93 -10.47 -17.46
C GLY A 33 4.30 -9.34 -16.63
N CYS A 34 3.25 -8.72 -17.18
CA CYS A 34 2.42 -7.74 -16.48
C CYS A 34 1.00 -8.31 -16.35
N PRO A 35 0.70 -9.04 -15.25
CA PRO A 35 -0.57 -9.75 -15.10
C PRO A 35 -1.76 -8.81 -15.27
N TRP A 36 -1.69 -7.62 -14.67
CA TRP A 36 -2.72 -6.59 -14.81
C TRP A 36 -3.09 -6.27 -16.26
N VAL A 37 -2.09 -6.08 -17.13
CA VAL A 37 -2.37 -5.73 -18.52
C VAL A 37 -2.79 -6.98 -19.31
N ALA A 38 -2.08 -8.09 -19.16
CA ALA A 38 -2.36 -9.33 -19.89
C ALA A 38 -3.79 -9.82 -19.64
N GLU A 39 -4.22 -9.80 -18.38
CA GLU A 39 -5.52 -10.27 -17.94
C GLU A 39 -6.65 -9.30 -18.31
N LEU A 40 -6.40 -7.99 -18.37
CA LEU A 40 -7.40 -7.02 -18.83
C LEU A 40 -7.56 -6.99 -20.35
N MET A 41 -6.60 -7.52 -21.12
CA MET A 41 -6.63 -7.49 -22.59
C MET A 41 -7.95 -8.01 -23.19
N PRO A 42 -8.48 -9.18 -22.77
CA PRO A 42 -9.73 -9.74 -23.26
C PRO A 42 -10.96 -8.90 -22.90
N LEU A 43 -10.93 -8.14 -21.79
CA LEU A 43 -12.06 -7.29 -21.42
C LEU A 43 -12.16 -6.04 -22.29
N TYR A 44 -11.05 -5.52 -22.82
CA TYR A 44 -11.09 -4.33 -23.68
C TYR A 44 -11.83 -4.54 -24.99
N THR A 45 -11.85 -5.77 -25.53
CA THR A 45 -12.59 -6.04 -26.79
C THR A 45 -14.08 -5.88 -26.59
N THR A 46 -14.57 -6.15 -25.37
CA THR A 46 -15.98 -6.06 -25.01
C THR A 46 -16.32 -4.69 -24.42
N TRP A 47 -15.39 -4.08 -23.68
CA TRP A 47 -15.58 -2.82 -22.96
C TRP A 47 -14.48 -1.80 -23.27
N PRO A 48 -14.59 -1.05 -24.39
CA PRO A 48 -13.55 -0.12 -24.82
C PRO A 48 -13.24 0.99 -23.80
N GLY A 49 -14.18 1.37 -22.94
CA GLY A 49 -13.97 2.43 -21.93
C GLY A 49 -12.93 2.08 -20.87
N LEU A 50 -12.63 0.79 -20.66
CA LEU A 50 -11.51 0.35 -19.84
C LEU A 50 -10.16 0.85 -20.40
N LEU A 51 -10.02 0.94 -21.72
CA LEU A 51 -8.80 1.42 -22.35
C LEU A 51 -8.59 2.90 -22.04
N ASP A 52 -9.66 3.71 -22.09
CA ASP A 52 -9.59 5.13 -21.74
C ASP A 52 -9.17 5.32 -20.28
N ALA A 53 -9.67 4.47 -19.37
CA ALA A 53 -9.26 4.44 -17.98
C ALA A 53 -7.76 4.11 -17.81
N LEU A 54 -7.25 3.10 -18.54
CA LEU A 54 -5.81 2.80 -18.53
C LEU A 54 -4.95 3.94 -19.08
N LEU A 55 -5.39 4.56 -20.19
CA LEU A 55 -4.68 5.65 -20.80
C LEU A 55 -4.66 6.89 -19.90
N ALA A 56 -5.67 7.05 -19.04
CA ALA A 56 -5.70 8.06 -17.98
C ALA A 56 -4.52 7.93 -17.02
N VAL A 57 -4.20 6.70 -16.58
CA VAL A 57 -3.02 6.41 -15.74
C VAL A 57 -1.75 6.86 -16.44
N ALA A 58 -1.59 6.54 -17.73
CA ALA A 58 -0.42 6.94 -18.51
C ALA A 58 -0.27 8.47 -18.61
N ALA A 59 -1.38 9.18 -18.84
CA ALA A 59 -1.41 10.64 -18.90
C ALA A 59 -1.08 11.28 -17.55
N GLN A 60 -1.53 10.67 -16.45
CA GLN A 60 -1.22 11.13 -15.09
C GLN A 60 0.26 10.97 -14.77
N VAL A 61 0.84 9.83 -15.10
CA VAL A 61 2.27 9.59 -14.88
C VAL A 61 3.12 10.55 -15.70
N ARG A 62 2.74 10.83 -16.96
CA ARG A 62 3.41 11.83 -17.79
C ARG A 62 3.34 13.23 -17.17
N SER A 63 2.19 13.61 -16.64
CA SER A 63 1.98 14.92 -16.01
C SER A 63 2.84 15.05 -14.75
N ARG A 64 2.94 13.99 -13.92
CA ARG A 64 3.82 13.94 -12.75
C ARG A 64 5.30 14.07 -13.14
N ARG A 65 5.76 13.32 -14.15
CA ARG A 65 7.15 13.43 -14.66
C ARG A 65 7.48 14.84 -15.16
N ARG A 66 6.55 15.49 -15.87
CA ARG A 66 6.75 16.87 -16.33
C ARG A 66 6.91 17.84 -15.16
N ARG A 67 6.06 17.74 -14.14
CA ARG A 67 6.15 18.57 -12.93
C ARG A 67 7.48 18.38 -12.18
N GLN A 68 8.01 17.17 -12.14
CA GLN A 68 9.32 16.88 -11.54
C GLN A 68 10.51 17.43 -12.35
N SER A 69 10.40 17.47 -13.68
CA SER A 69 11.49 17.97 -14.56
C SER A 69 11.60 19.49 -14.64
N THR A 70 10.59 20.23 -14.19
CA THR A 70 10.63 21.70 -14.08
C THR A 70 10.97 22.10 -12.64
N PRO A 71 12.17 22.64 -12.37
CA PRO A 71 12.45 23.27 -11.09
C PRO A 71 11.63 24.56 -11.02
N SER A 72 10.48 24.55 -10.33
CA SER A 72 9.80 25.80 -10.04
C SER A 72 10.50 26.46 -8.84
N PRO A 73 10.99 27.70 -8.96
CA PRO A 73 11.39 28.47 -7.80
C PRO A 73 10.13 28.92 -7.04
N SER A 74 10.25 29.04 -5.72
CA SER A 74 9.29 29.61 -4.77
C SER A 74 8.11 28.73 -4.31
N ALA A 75 8.07 28.54 -2.99
CA ALA A 75 7.04 27.86 -2.21
C ALA A 75 5.75 28.71 -2.03
N ALA A 76 5.28 29.41 -3.07
CA ALA A 76 4.22 30.42 -2.93
C ALA A 76 3.04 30.29 -3.90
N SER A 77 2.90 29.20 -4.66
CA SER A 77 1.72 29.00 -5.51
C SER A 77 0.94 27.73 -5.13
N LEU A 78 0.14 27.83 -4.08
CA LEU A 78 -1.10 27.03 -3.90
C LEU A 78 -2.18 27.49 -4.91
N GLY A 79 -1.77 27.75 -6.15
CA GLY A 79 -2.62 28.22 -7.22
C GLY A 79 -3.35 27.06 -7.86
N PHE A 80 -4.68 27.14 -7.84
CA PHE A 80 -5.62 26.27 -8.52
C PHE A 80 -5.33 26.31 -10.04
N ASP A 81 -4.44 25.44 -10.52
CA ASP A 81 -4.34 25.15 -11.95
C ASP A 81 -5.69 24.57 -12.40
N GLY A 82 -6.26 25.11 -13.48
CA GLY A 82 -7.53 24.66 -14.05
C GLY A 82 -7.60 23.15 -14.31
N PRO A 83 -8.77 22.59 -14.67
CA PRO A 83 -8.99 21.15 -14.72
C PRO A 83 -7.90 20.47 -15.56
N SER A 84 -7.00 19.79 -14.84
CA SER A 84 -5.88 19.09 -15.45
C SER A 84 -6.45 18.05 -16.45
N PRO A 85 -5.76 17.77 -17.57
CA PRO A 85 -6.20 16.73 -18.50
C PRO A 85 -6.38 15.37 -17.81
N THR A 86 -5.72 15.16 -16.67
CA THR A 86 -5.86 14.00 -15.78
C THR A 86 -7.18 13.98 -15.00
N SER A 87 -7.68 15.14 -14.57
CA SER A 87 -9.00 15.27 -13.91
C SER A 87 -10.14 14.95 -14.89
N ASN A 88 -10.03 15.39 -16.15
CA ASN A 88 -11.02 15.05 -17.18
C ASN A 88 -11.09 13.54 -17.44
N LEU A 89 -9.95 12.86 -17.56
CA LEU A 89 -9.91 11.41 -17.79
C LEU A 89 -10.41 10.62 -16.58
N TYR A 90 -10.11 11.06 -15.36
CA TYR A 90 -10.66 10.49 -14.13
C TYR A 90 -12.19 10.60 -14.07
N HIS A 91 -12.76 11.77 -14.39
CA HIS A 91 -14.21 11.97 -14.46
C HIS A 91 -14.87 11.16 -15.58
N GLN A 92 -14.18 10.97 -16.71
CA GLN A 92 -14.67 10.10 -17.79
C GLN A 92 -14.75 8.64 -17.34
N THR A 93 -13.71 8.12 -16.69
CA THR A 93 -13.72 6.77 -16.12
C THR A 93 -14.83 6.60 -15.09
N LEU A 94 -15.02 7.58 -14.19
CA LEU A 94 -16.13 7.57 -13.23
C LEU A 94 -17.50 7.54 -13.93
N THR A 95 -17.66 8.30 -15.00
CA THR A 95 -18.90 8.32 -15.79
C THR A 95 -19.13 6.99 -16.47
N HIS A 96 -18.08 6.35 -16.99
CA HIS A 96 -18.15 5.02 -17.58
C HIS A 96 -18.55 3.96 -16.55
N VAL A 97 -17.92 3.94 -15.37
CA VAL A 97 -18.29 3.03 -14.27
C VAL A 97 -19.74 3.21 -13.88
N ARG A 98 -20.21 4.46 -13.77
CA ARG A 98 -21.62 4.74 -13.48
C ARG A 98 -22.54 4.21 -14.56
N ALA A 99 -22.22 4.44 -15.84
CA ALA A 99 -23.00 3.94 -16.96
C ALA A 99 -23.08 2.41 -16.96
N LEU A 100 -21.95 1.72 -16.76
CA LEU A 100 -21.91 0.26 -16.61
C LEU A 100 -22.87 -0.17 -15.48
N LEU A 101 -22.73 0.39 -14.29
CA LEU A 101 -23.56 0.02 -13.15
C LEU A 101 -25.05 0.35 -13.35
N THR A 102 -25.41 1.43 -14.05
CA THR A 102 -26.82 1.79 -14.32
C THR A 102 -27.46 0.95 -15.43
N ASP A 103 -26.69 0.63 -16.46
CA ASP A 103 -27.15 -0.23 -17.57
C ASP A 103 -27.34 -1.65 -17.05
N GLU A 104 -26.46 -2.12 -16.17
CA GLU A 104 -26.60 -3.38 -15.44
C GLU A 104 -27.93 -3.40 -14.66
N VAL A 105 -28.19 -2.42 -13.78
CA VAL A 105 -29.44 -2.35 -12.98
C VAL A 105 -30.72 -2.37 -13.84
N SER A 106 -30.63 -1.95 -15.10
CA SER A 106 -31.78 -1.86 -16.01
C SER A 106 -32.02 -3.12 -16.85
N ALA A 107 -31.02 -3.98 -17.05
CA ALA A 107 -31.07 -5.09 -18.03
C ALA A 107 -31.52 -6.45 -17.47
N GLY A 108 -31.45 -6.67 -16.14
CA GLY A 108 -32.04 -7.84 -15.47
C GLY A 108 -31.44 -9.22 -15.77
N ASP A 109 -30.46 -9.33 -16.67
CA ASP A 109 -29.68 -10.53 -16.96
C ASP A 109 -28.19 -10.15 -17.01
N HIS A 110 -27.51 -10.35 -15.89
CA HIS A 110 -26.16 -9.82 -15.66
C HIS A 110 -25.11 -10.86 -16.04
N GLY A 111 -24.28 -10.54 -17.02
CA GLY A 111 -23.03 -11.26 -17.22
C GLY A 111 -22.02 -10.86 -16.15
N PHE A 112 -21.39 -11.83 -15.49
CA PHE A 112 -20.25 -11.61 -14.59
C PHE A 112 -19.19 -10.66 -15.19
N ASP A 113 -19.04 -10.69 -16.51
CA ASP A 113 -18.11 -9.84 -17.28
C ASP A 113 -18.37 -8.32 -17.12
N GLY A 114 -19.63 -7.89 -16.97
CA GLY A 114 -19.97 -6.47 -16.78
C GLY A 114 -19.57 -5.97 -15.39
N ILE A 115 -19.87 -6.77 -14.36
CA ILE A 115 -19.42 -6.52 -12.98
C ILE A 115 -17.89 -6.53 -12.91
N LEU A 116 -17.25 -7.50 -13.57
CA LEU A 116 -15.79 -7.61 -13.63
C LEU A 116 -15.16 -6.38 -14.30
N ALA A 117 -15.76 -5.86 -15.38
CA ALA A 117 -15.31 -4.63 -16.04
C ALA A 117 -15.50 -3.38 -15.15
N ALA A 118 -16.60 -3.30 -14.40
CA ALA A 118 -16.82 -2.22 -13.44
C ALA A 118 -15.79 -2.25 -12.30
N VAL A 119 -15.52 -3.43 -11.72
CA VAL A 119 -14.50 -3.63 -10.69
C VAL A 119 -13.11 -3.30 -11.23
N ALA A 120 -12.75 -3.77 -12.43
CA ALA A 120 -11.49 -3.44 -13.08
C ALA A 120 -11.30 -1.93 -13.22
N SER A 121 -12.32 -1.24 -13.73
CA SER A 121 -12.32 0.23 -13.87
C SER A 121 -12.15 0.93 -12.52
N ALA A 122 -12.83 0.46 -11.47
CA ALA A 122 -12.75 1.04 -10.14
C ALA A 122 -11.37 0.85 -9.50
N VAL A 123 -10.72 -0.31 -9.70
CA VAL A 123 -9.34 -0.53 -9.24
C VAL A 123 -8.36 0.36 -10.02
N ILE A 124 -8.58 0.64 -11.32
CA ILE A 124 -7.81 1.66 -12.04
C ILE A 124 -7.95 3.04 -11.37
N LEU A 125 -9.17 3.43 -10.98
CA LEU A 125 -9.42 4.67 -10.26
C LEU A 125 -8.71 4.72 -8.90
N VAL A 126 -8.66 3.60 -8.17
CA VAL A 126 -7.85 3.47 -6.93
C VAL A 126 -6.39 3.79 -7.26
N ILE A 127 -5.79 3.11 -8.24
CA ILE A 127 -4.38 3.31 -8.63
C ILE A 127 -4.11 4.77 -9.02
N MET A 128 -5.01 5.41 -9.77
CA MET A 128 -4.88 6.81 -10.14
C MET A 128 -4.88 7.74 -8.92
N SER A 129 -5.72 7.45 -7.93
CA SER A 129 -5.89 8.30 -6.74
C SER A 129 -4.87 8.03 -5.63
N LEU A 130 -4.07 6.95 -5.68
CA LEU A 130 -3.02 6.66 -4.68
C LEU A 130 -2.01 7.79 -4.48
N GLY A 131 -1.78 8.60 -5.52
CA GLY A 131 -0.84 9.72 -5.44
C GLY A 131 -1.48 11.07 -5.10
N GLU A 132 -2.80 11.14 -4.88
CA GLU A 132 -3.57 12.36 -4.57
C GLU A 132 -3.84 12.47 -3.05
N PRO A 133 -4.01 13.69 -2.49
CA PRO A 133 -4.01 13.91 -1.03
C PRO A 133 -5.38 13.68 -0.38
N ASP A 134 -6.43 13.61 -1.19
CA ASP A 134 -7.85 13.65 -0.84
C ASP A 134 -8.42 12.34 -0.28
N GLY A 135 -7.66 11.25 -0.35
CA GLY A 135 -8.13 9.94 0.13
C GLY A 135 -9.24 9.36 -0.75
N ASP A 136 -9.40 9.80 -2.00
CA ASP A 136 -10.39 9.21 -2.92
C ASP A 136 -10.18 7.70 -3.10
N TRP A 137 -8.93 7.24 -3.03
CA TRP A 137 -8.56 5.84 -3.22
C TRP A 137 -9.24 4.88 -2.22
N GLN A 138 -9.38 5.27 -0.94
CA GLN A 138 -10.01 4.42 0.07
C GLN A 138 -11.53 4.34 -0.15
N HIS A 139 -12.15 5.39 -0.68
CA HIS A 139 -13.58 5.38 -1.02
C HIS A 139 -13.83 4.47 -2.23
N HIS A 140 -13.01 4.56 -3.28
CA HIS A 140 -13.12 3.64 -4.42
C HIS A 140 -12.88 2.19 -4.02
N ALA A 141 -11.88 1.93 -3.18
CA ALA A 141 -11.62 0.57 -2.68
C ALA A 141 -12.82 0.04 -1.87
N GLN A 142 -13.37 0.85 -0.95
CA GLN A 142 -14.52 0.47 -0.15
C GLN A 142 -15.77 0.20 -1.00
N GLN A 143 -16.08 1.07 -1.97
CA GLN A 143 -17.24 0.86 -2.85
C GLN A 143 -17.06 -0.36 -3.76
N THR A 144 -15.83 -0.62 -4.20
CA THR A 144 -15.51 -1.84 -4.97
C THR A 144 -15.70 -3.09 -4.11
N ILE A 145 -15.34 -3.05 -2.83
CA ILE A 145 -15.60 -4.15 -1.89
C ILE A 145 -17.11 -4.38 -1.73
N HIS A 146 -17.89 -3.31 -1.55
CA HIS A 146 -19.34 -3.41 -1.47
C HIS A 146 -19.98 -3.95 -2.75
N LEU A 147 -19.47 -3.56 -3.93
CA LEU A 147 -19.90 -4.11 -5.21
C LEU A 147 -19.65 -5.61 -5.28
N ILE A 148 -18.45 -6.07 -4.91
CA ILE A 148 -18.11 -7.50 -4.87
C ILE A 148 -18.99 -8.25 -3.87
N ASP A 149 -19.17 -7.72 -2.65
CA ASP A 149 -20.03 -8.32 -1.62
C ASP A 149 -21.50 -8.44 -2.07
N SER A 150 -21.98 -7.46 -2.85
CA SER A 150 -23.34 -7.48 -3.42
C SER A 150 -23.49 -8.37 -4.65
N SER A 151 -22.36 -8.84 -5.20
CA SER A 151 -22.30 -9.78 -6.32
C SER A 151 -22.05 -11.21 -5.83
N VAL A 152 -21.82 -12.15 -6.75
CA VAL A 152 -21.49 -13.53 -6.38
C VAL A 152 -19.98 -13.65 -6.10
N LEU A 153 -19.57 -13.45 -4.84
CA LEU A 153 -18.17 -13.58 -4.39
C LEU A 153 -17.50 -14.88 -4.90
N GLU A 154 -18.24 -15.99 -4.95
CA GLU A 154 -17.76 -17.28 -5.46
C GLU A 154 -17.32 -17.20 -6.93
N GLN A 155 -17.95 -16.36 -7.75
CA GLN A 155 -17.51 -16.13 -9.13
C GLN A 155 -16.17 -15.38 -9.14
N PHE A 156 -15.95 -14.42 -8.24
CA PHE A 156 -14.65 -13.74 -8.16
C PHE A 156 -13.51 -14.68 -7.77
N THR A 157 -13.77 -15.66 -6.90
CA THR A 157 -12.75 -16.61 -6.45
C THR A 157 -12.46 -17.71 -7.49
N THR A 158 -13.46 -18.12 -8.29
CA THR A 158 -13.33 -19.29 -9.18
C THR A 158 -13.25 -18.97 -10.67
N ALA A 159 -13.83 -17.86 -11.15
CA ALA A 159 -14.07 -17.66 -12.57
C ALA A 159 -12.79 -17.43 -13.40
N SER A 160 -11.86 -16.59 -12.92
CA SER A 160 -10.66 -16.25 -13.70
C SER A 160 -9.47 -15.79 -12.83
N PRO A 161 -8.23 -15.83 -13.36
CA PRO A 161 -7.08 -15.19 -12.71
C PRO A 161 -7.29 -13.68 -12.51
N LEU A 162 -7.85 -12.98 -13.49
CA LEU A 162 -8.19 -11.57 -13.38
C LEU A 162 -9.10 -11.27 -12.18
N SER A 163 -10.19 -12.05 -12.03
CA SER A 163 -11.15 -11.81 -10.95
C SER A 163 -10.52 -12.00 -9.58
N ARG A 164 -9.67 -13.02 -9.40
CA ARG A 164 -8.89 -13.22 -8.18
C ARG A 164 -7.89 -12.09 -7.95
N LEU A 165 -7.21 -11.61 -8.99
CA LEU A 165 -6.28 -10.49 -8.89
C LEU A 165 -7.01 -9.23 -8.41
N LEU A 166 -8.14 -8.88 -9.02
CA LEU A 166 -8.94 -7.71 -8.65
C LEU A 166 -9.46 -7.79 -7.21
N LEU A 167 -9.99 -8.96 -6.83
CA LEU A 167 -10.41 -9.28 -5.47
C LEU A 167 -9.26 -9.08 -4.46
N THR A 168 -8.08 -9.60 -4.79
CA THR A 168 -6.90 -9.51 -3.91
C THR A 168 -6.39 -8.07 -3.79
N MET A 169 -6.32 -7.33 -4.90
CA MET A 169 -5.83 -5.95 -4.91
C MET A 169 -6.74 -5.01 -4.11
N VAL A 170 -8.07 -5.15 -4.23
CA VAL A 170 -8.97 -4.29 -3.47
C VAL A 170 -8.95 -4.65 -1.97
N ALA A 171 -8.89 -5.95 -1.65
CA ALA A 171 -8.74 -6.41 -0.27
C ALA A 171 -7.44 -5.90 0.36
N HIS A 172 -6.35 -5.85 -0.40
CA HIS A 172 -5.06 -5.32 0.05
C HIS A 172 -5.14 -3.83 0.43
N CYS A 173 -5.89 -3.04 -0.35
CA CYS A 173 -6.11 -1.61 -0.06
C CYS A 173 -6.96 -1.38 1.20
N ASP A 174 -7.70 -2.38 1.65
CA ASP A 174 -8.51 -2.30 2.88
C ASP A 174 -7.75 -2.73 4.14
N ILE A 175 -6.53 -3.25 4.01
CA ILE A 175 -5.71 -3.59 5.18
C ILE A 175 -5.30 -2.28 5.89
N PRO A 176 -5.66 -2.12 7.18
CA PRO A 176 -5.45 -0.85 7.89
C PRO A 176 -3.98 -0.43 7.94
N GLY A 177 -3.09 -1.39 8.23
CA GLY A 177 -1.66 -1.13 8.37
C GLY A 177 -0.97 -0.69 7.09
N PHE A 178 -1.58 -0.86 5.92
CA PHE A 178 -1.05 -0.36 4.64
C PHE A 178 -1.53 1.05 4.30
N SER A 179 -1.98 1.80 5.29
CA SER A 179 -2.41 3.19 5.08
C SER A 179 -2.31 4.02 6.35
N LEU A 180 -2.29 5.33 6.16
CA LEU A 180 -2.35 6.33 7.22
C LEU A 180 -3.46 7.33 6.93
N GLY A 181 -4.08 7.88 7.97
CA GLY A 181 -5.09 8.93 7.88
C GLY A 181 -6.40 8.46 7.25
N ARG A 182 -6.72 7.17 7.34
CA ARG A 182 -7.98 6.64 6.81
C ARG A 182 -9.17 7.34 7.49
N THR A 183 -10.15 7.69 6.67
CA THR A 183 -11.45 8.23 7.09
C THR A 183 -12.59 7.27 6.79
N ALA A 184 -12.42 6.37 5.81
CA ALA A 184 -13.39 5.33 5.50
C ALA A 184 -13.34 4.20 6.55
N PRO A 185 -14.50 3.65 6.96
CA PRO A 185 -14.55 2.51 7.85
C PRO A 185 -13.94 1.27 7.18
N LEU A 186 -13.32 0.43 8.00
CA LEU A 186 -12.67 -0.81 7.55
C LEU A 186 -13.72 -1.89 7.29
N THR A 187 -13.57 -2.63 6.20
CA THR A 187 -14.43 -3.79 5.91
C THR A 187 -13.79 -5.12 6.30
N LEU A 188 -12.46 -5.11 6.49
CA LEU A 188 -11.63 -6.29 6.75
C LEU A 188 -11.76 -7.33 5.63
N ALA A 189 -11.82 -6.87 4.37
CA ALA A 189 -12.05 -7.72 3.21
C ALA A 189 -11.00 -8.83 3.06
N TRP A 190 -9.73 -8.53 3.38
CA TRP A 190 -8.64 -9.51 3.29
C TRP A 190 -8.87 -10.78 4.11
N SER A 191 -9.25 -10.61 5.39
CA SER A 191 -9.53 -11.73 6.28
C SER A 191 -10.92 -12.32 6.03
N ARG A 192 -11.93 -11.48 5.79
CA ARG A 192 -13.32 -11.94 5.55
C ARG A 192 -13.47 -12.81 4.30
N TRP A 193 -12.73 -12.51 3.23
CA TRP A 193 -12.76 -13.30 2.00
C TRP A 193 -11.73 -14.44 1.97
N ASN A 194 -10.96 -14.64 3.05
CA ASN A 194 -9.92 -15.67 3.16
C ASN A 194 -8.93 -15.66 1.98
N ILE A 195 -8.39 -14.48 1.65
CA ILE A 195 -7.54 -14.27 0.47
C ILE A 195 -6.33 -15.23 0.43
N GLU A 196 -5.74 -15.55 1.59
CA GLU A 196 -4.60 -16.47 1.69
C GLU A 196 -4.92 -17.90 1.23
N ASP A 197 -6.15 -18.33 1.45
CA ASP A 197 -6.62 -19.69 1.18
C ASP A 197 -7.17 -19.85 -0.24
N LEU A 198 -7.13 -18.79 -1.05
CA LEU A 198 -7.59 -18.84 -2.44
C LEU A 198 -6.73 -19.82 -3.26
N PRO A 199 -7.33 -20.49 -4.26
CA PRO A 199 -6.59 -21.40 -5.13
C PRO A 199 -5.40 -20.70 -5.79
N ARG A 200 -4.21 -21.27 -5.57
CA ARG A 200 -2.99 -20.80 -6.22
C ARG A 200 -2.90 -21.36 -7.64
N PRO A 201 -2.32 -20.62 -8.60
CA PRO A 201 -2.03 -21.15 -9.93
C PRO A 201 -1.19 -22.42 -9.84
N THR A 202 -1.51 -23.43 -10.66
CA THR A 202 -0.72 -24.67 -10.74
C THR A 202 0.55 -24.51 -11.57
N ASP A 203 0.52 -23.56 -12.51
CA ASP A 203 1.51 -23.46 -13.57
C ASP A 203 2.59 -22.39 -13.29
N THR A 204 2.36 -21.54 -12.27
CA THR A 204 3.29 -20.48 -11.88
C THR A 204 3.62 -20.56 -10.39
N PRO A 205 4.87 -20.24 -10.01
CA PRO A 205 5.30 -20.24 -8.60
C PRO A 205 4.76 -19.06 -7.78
N PHE A 206 4.17 -18.05 -8.45
CA PHE A 206 3.63 -16.84 -7.84
C PHE A 206 2.21 -16.60 -8.34
N THR A 207 1.39 -16.02 -7.47
CA THR A 207 0.11 -15.41 -7.85
C THR A 207 0.34 -14.08 -8.57
N GLU A 208 -0.65 -13.60 -9.32
CA GLU A 208 -0.59 -12.32 -10.02
C GLU A 208 -0.39 -11.15 -9.04
N PHE A 209 -0.98 -11.23 -7.86
CA PHE A 209 -0.77 -10.26 -6.79
C PHE A 209 0.68 -10.25 -6.31
N GLU A 210 1.28 -11.42 -6.06
CA GLU A 210 2.69 -11.52 -5.62
C GLU A 210 3.66 -10.97 -6.67
N VAL A 211 3.35 -11.16 -7.96
CA VAL A 211 4.13 -10.57 -9.06
C VAL A 211 4.06 -9.04 -9.04
N ILE A 212 2.91 -8.46 -8.70
CA ILE A 212 2.69 -7.00 -8.65
C ILE A 212 3.24 -6.37 -7.36
N SER A 213 2.88 -6.91 -6.21
CA SER A 213 3.26 -6.36 -4.90
C SER A 213 4.69 -6.69 -4.51
N GLY A 214 5.21 -7.85 -4.96
CA GLY A 214 6.47 -8.41 -4.49
C GLY A 214 6.37 -8.96 -3.07
N ILE A 215 5.17 -9.08 -2.51
CA ILE A 215 4.91 -9.49 -1.13
C ILE A 215 4.17 -10.82 -1.16
N PRO A 216 4.66 -11.87 -0.49
CA PRO A 216 3.96 -13.15 -0.44
C PRO A 216 2.63 -13.00 0.31
N LEU A 217 1.63 -13.77 -0.11
CA LEU A 217 0.30 -13.72 0.51
C LEU A 217 0.36 -13.97 2.03
N SER A 218 1.20 -14.91 2.47
CA SER A 218 1.36 -15.25 3.89
C SER A 218 1.89 -14.08 4.74
N LEU A 219 2.81 -13.27 4.20
CA LEU A 219 3.31 -12.08 4.90
C LEU A 219 2.28 -10.96 4.91
N THR A 220 1.53 -10.81 3.81
CA THR A 220 0.42 -9.84 3.72
C THR A 220 -0.67 -10.18 4.72
N SER A 221 -1.05 -11.46 4.84
CA SER A 221 -1.98 -11.96 5.86
C SER A 221 -1.48 -11.75 7.29
N LEU A 222 -0.19 -11.99 7.54
CA LEU A 222 0.40 -11.69 8.83
C LEU A 222 0.24 -10.21 9.17
N ILE A 223 0.62 -9.30 8.28
CA ILE A 223 0.47 -7.84 8.47
C ILE A 223 -1.01 -7.45 8.65
N SER A 224 -1.93 -8.07 7.90
CA SER A 224 -3.37 -7.86 8.08
C SER A 224 -3.81 -8.20 9.51
N ARG A 225 -3.42 -9.36 10.03
CA ARG A 225 -3.74 -9.80 11.40
C ARG A 225 -3.15 -8.87 12.46
N LEU A 226 -1.91 -8.41 12.28
CA LEU A 226 -1.27 -7.44 13.18
C LEU A 226 -2.02 -6.10 13.18
N SER A 227 -2.45 -5.66 12.01
CA SER A 227 -3.19 -4.40 11.84
C SER A 227 -4.58 -4.48 12.46
N GLU A 228 -5.29 -5.58 12.26
CA GLU A 228 -6.59 -5.85 12.91
C GLU A 228 -6.46 -5.88 14.44
N TYR A 229 -5.39 -6.48 14.97
CA TYR A 229 -5.12 -6.48 16.41
C TYR A 229 -4.88 -5.06 16.94
N ALA A 230 -4.08 -4.25 16.23
CA ALA A 230 -3.82 -2.87 16.59
C ALA A 230 -5.10 -2.01 16.61
N GLU A 231 -5.97 -2.16 15.60
CA GLU A 231 -7.25 -1.43 15.54
C GLU A 231 -8.22 -1.87 16.64
N LYS A 232 -8.31 -3.17 16.95
CA LYS A 232 -9.12 -3.67 18.07
C LYS A 232 -8.66 -3.07 19.39
N ARG A 233 -7.34 -3.01 19.64
CA ARG A 233 -6.79 -2.40 20.86
C ARG A 233 -7.05 -0.91 20.94
N ARG A 234 -6.94 -0.21 19.81
CA ARG A 234 -7.30 1.20 19.73
C ARG A 234 -8.78 1.42 20.07
N ALA A 235 -9.69 0.62 19.52
CA ALA A 235 -11.12 0.75 19.83
C ALA A 235 -11.42 0.53 21.32
N LEU A 236 -10.66 -0.34 22.00
CA LEU A 236 -10.77 -0.59 23.45
C LEU A 236 -10.19 0.55 24.30
N THR A 237 -9.26 1.34 23.75
CA THR A 237 -8.65 2.50 24.41
C THR A 237 -9.39 3.77 23.95
N ASN A 238 -10.53 4.06 24.59
CA ASN A 238 -11.41 5.20 24.27
C ASN A 238 -10.64 6.48 23.88
N PRO A 239 -11.01 7.18 22.79
CA PRO A 239 -10.32 8.39 22.33
C PRO A 239 -10.49 9.63 23.25
N GLY A 240 -11.28 9.53 24.33
CA GLY A 240 -11.56 10.64 25.26
C GLY A 240 -10.88 10.56 26.63
N THR A 241 -10.24 9.44 26.96
CA THR A 241 -9.58 9.26 28.27
C THR A 241 -8.36 8.37 28.08
N TRP A 242 -7.20 8.98 27.83
CA TRP A 242 -5.88 8.35 28.01
C TRP A 242 -5.57 8.14 29.50
N GLN A 243 -6.53 7.67 30.27
CA GLN A 243 -6.26 7.16 31.61
C GLN A 243 -5.63 5.78 31.45
N GLN A 244 -4.57 5.56 32.23
CA GLN A 244 -3.88 4.28 32.34
C GLN A 244 -4.88 3.12 32.37
N PRO A 245 -4.55 1.96 31.76
CA PRO A 245 -5.42 0.80 31.82
C PRO A 245 -5.57 0.37 33.29
N GLN A 246 -6.66 0.78 33.94
CA GLN A 246 -7.13 0.07 35.12
C GLN A 246 -7.54 -1.32 34.63
N GLN A 247 -6.78 -2.29 35.13
CA GLN A 247 -6.86 -3.71 34.80
C GLN A 247 -8.26 -4.25 35.07
N SER A 248 -9.12 -4.27 34.05
CA SER A 248 -10.23 -5.21 33.99
C SER A 248 -9.62 -6.59 33.73
N SER A 249 -9.46 -7.36 34.80
CA SER A 249 -8.70 -8.61 34.91
C SER A 249 -9.11 -9.74 33.97
N HIS A 250 -10.28 -9.66 33.30
CA HIS A 250 -10.72 -10.66 32.34
C HIS A 250 -10.29 -10.42 30.89
N ASP A 251 -10.11 -9.15 30.46
CA ASP A 251 -9.67 -8.82 29.09
C ASP A 251 -8.15 -8.70 28.94
N GLY A 252 -7.43 -8.45 30.04
CA GLY A 252 -5.97 -8.38 30.04
C GLY A 252 -5.30 -9.72 29.66
N GLY A 253 -5.91 -10.85 30.04
CA GLY A 253 -5.38 -12.19 29.76
C GLY A 253 -5.50 -12.60 28.28
N ARG A 254 -6.64 -12.32 27.64
CA ARG A 254 -6.85 -12.59 26.21
C ARG A 254 -5.98 -11.70 25.32
N ASN A 255 -5.91 -10.41 25.65
CA ASN A 255 -5.07 -9.45 24.92
C ASN A 255 -3.57 -9.79 24.97
N LEU A 256 -3.10 -10.34 26.10
CA LEU A 256 -1.72 -10.82 26.25
C LEU A 256 -1.48 -12.11 25.45
N ALA A 257 -2.42 -13.06 25.50
CA ALA A 257 -2.34 -14.30 24.73
C ALA A 257 -2.29 -14.01 23.21
N ASP A 258 -3.14 -13.13 22.71
CA ASP A 258 -3.15 -12.72 21.29
C ASP A 258 -1.85 -11.99 20.91
N LYS A 259 -1.33 -11.13 21.81
CA LYS A 259 -0.04 -10.45 21.59
C LYS A 259 1.10 -11.45 21.44
N VAL A 260 1.18 -12.43 22.34
CA VAL A 260 2.25 -13.45 22.34
C VAL A 260 2.10 -14.38 21.15
N PHE A 261 0.87 -14.78 20.81
CA PHE A 261 0.58 -15.60 19.64
C PHE A 261 1.03 -14.93 18.34
N LEU A 262 0.64 -13.66 18.12
CA LEU A 262 1.05 -12.90 16.95
C LEU A 262 2.58 -12.69 16.90
N GLN A 263 3.22 -12.44 18.04
CA GLN A 263 4.68 -12.35 18.11
C GLN A 263 5.33 -13.67 17.66
N THR A 264 4.78 -14.80 18.11
CA THR A 264 5.24 -16.15 17.76
C THR A 264 5.08 -16.41 16.27
N LEU A 265 3.96 -15.99 15.67
CA LEU A 265 3.76 -16.08 14.22
C LEU A 265 4.80 -15.28 13.43
N ILE A 266 5.15 -14.06 13.88
CA ILE A 266 6.19 -13.27 13.19
C ILE A 266 7.58 -13.92 13.35
N ASP A 267 7.87 -14.49 14.52
CA ASP A 267 9.18 -15.09 14.81
C ASP A 267 9.38 -16.42 14.08
N LEU A 268 8.31 -17.21 13.91
CA LEU A 268 8.32 -18.47 13.18
C LEU A 268 8.05 -18.31 11.68
N TRP A 269 7.69 -17.12 11.20
CA TRP A 269 7.45 -16.93 9.77
C TRP A 269 8.75 -17.09 8.99
N GLU A 270 8.73 -17.99 8.00
CA GLU A 270 9.83 -18.22 7.09
C GLU A 270 9.45 -17.77 5.66
N PRO A 271 10.41 -17.16 4.92
CA PRO A 271 10.24 -16.88 3.50
C PRO A 271 9.81 -18.10 2.70
N PRO A 272 8.83 -17.98 1.79
CA PRO A 272 8.49 -19.08 0.88
C PRO A 272 9.68 -19.39 -0.04
N LEU A 273 9.76 -20.66 -0.47
CA LEU A 273 10.80 -21.12 -1.37
C LEU A 273 10.68 -20.42 -2.74
N LEU A 274 11.79 -19.88 -3.23
CA LEU A 274 11.87 -19.22 -4.52
C LEU A 274 12.25 -20.22 -5.62
N PRO A 275 11.60 -20.18 -6.80
CA PRO A 275 11.84 -21.12 -7.88
C PRO A 275 13.27 -20.97 -8.44
N ASP A 276 13.87 -22.07 -8.90
CA ASP A 276 15.22 -22.08 -9.49
C ASP A 276 15.35 -21.30 -10.79
N THR A 277 14.24 -21.07 -11.47
CA THR A 277 14.16 -20.25 -12.69
C THR A 277 14.39 -18.77 -12.44
N LEU A 278 14.27 -18.29 -11.20
CA LEU A 278 14.42 -16.86 -10.88
C LEU A 278 15.90 -16.45 -10.88
N PRO A 279 16.28 -15.33 -11.53
CA PRO A 279 17.64 -14.80 -11.46
C PRO A 279 18.12 -14.58 -10.02
N GLY A 280 19.38 -14.91 -9.74
CA GLY A 280 19.95 -14.84 -8.39
C GLY A 280 19.86 -13.45 -7.74
N HIS A 281 20.06 -12.39 -8.51
CA HIS A 281 19.94 -11.02 -8.00
C HIS A 281 18.51 -10.70 -7.55
N GLN A 282 17.50 -11.18 -8.27
CA GLN A 282 16.10 -10.99 -7.94
C GLN A 282 15.69 -11.82 -6.71
N LYS A 283 16.22 -13.04 -6.59
CA LYS A 283 16.04 -13.86 -5.38
C LYS A 283 16.53 -13.14 -4.14
N LEU A 284 17.74 -12.57 -4.22
CA LEU A 284 18.33 -11.80 -3.12
C LEU A 284 17.51 -10.55 -2.79
N ALA A 285 17.03 -9.82 -3.80
CA ALA A 285 16.19 -8.64 -3.60
C ALA A 285 14.86 -9.00 -2.92
N LEU A 286 14.15 -10.05 -3.37
CA LEU A 286 12.91 -10.52 -2.74
C LEU A 286 13.13 -10.94 -1.28
N LEU A 287 14.13 -11.79 -1.03
CA LEU A 287 14.44 -12.24 0.33
C LEU A 287 14.83 -11.06 1.24
N ALA A 288 15.56 -10.07 0.73
CA ALA A 288 15.91 -8.87 1.47
C ALA A 288 14.65 -8.04 1.79
N ALA A 289 13.76 -7.83 0.81
CA ALA A 289 12.51 -7.11 0.98
C ALA A 289 11.61 -7.77 2.02
N TRP A 290 11.41 -9.09 1.92
CA TRP A 290 10.57 -9.84 2.85
C TRP A 290 11.13 -9.83 4.27
N LYS A 291 12.46 -9.93 4.43
CA LYS A 291 13.10 -9.78 5.74
C LYS A 291 12.98 -8.37 6.30
N CYS A 292 13.01 -7.33 5.46
CA CYS A 292 12.75 -5.96 5.91
C CYS A 292 11.31 -5.83 6.41
N MET A 293 10.34 -6.31 5.64
CA MET A 293 8.93 -6.30 6.04
C MET A 293 8.68 -7.12 7.32
N GLN A 294 9.26 -8.30 7.46
CA GLN A 294 9.15 -9.09 8.69
C GLN A 294 9.70 -8.34 9.91
N ARG A 295 10.86 -7.68 9.78
CA ARG A 295 11.44 -6.85 10.86
C ARG A 295 10.56 -5.64 11.18
N ALA A 296 10.04 -4.95 10.18
CA ALA A 296 9.09 -3.86 10.36
C ALA A 296 7.80 -4.36 11.04
N ALA A 297 7.31 -5.56 10.71
CA ALA A 297 6.17 -6.20 11.36
C ALA A 297 6.42 -6.47 12.85
N ARG A 298 7.64 -6.88 13.24
CA ARG A 298 8.01 -6.99 14.66
C ARG A 298 7.91 -5.65 15.36
N LEU A 299 8.50 -4.58 14.82
CA LEU A 299 8.43 -3.25 15.42
C LEU A 299 6.99 -2.74 15.54
N TYR A 300 6.22 -2.84 14.45
CA TYR A 300 4.82 -2.46 14.39
C TYR A 300 3.98 -3.19 15.44
N HIS A 301 4.19 -4.50 15.62
CA HIS A 301 3.49 -5.31 16.62
C HIS A 301 3.93 -5.01 18.05
N MET A 302 5.23 -4.85 18.29
CA MET A 302 5.76 -4.55 19.63
C MET A 302 5.20 -3.24 20.19
N ARG A 303 4.99 -2.25 19.32
CA ARG A 303 4.32 -0.98 19.61
C ARG A 303 2.84 -1.15 20.03
N GLY A 304 2.17 -2.21 19.59
CA GLY A 304 0.88 -2.68 20.10
C GLY A 304 -0.38 -1.95 19.60
N HIS A 305 -0.28 -0.69 19.17
CA HIS A 305 -1.37 0.09 18.57
C HIS A 305 -1.04 0.52 17.13
N GLY A 306 -0.07 -0.15 16.48
CA GLY A 306 0.35 0.18 15.12
C GLY A 306 0.81 1.62 14.98
N PHE A 307 0.34 2.32 13.94
CA PHE A 307 0.66 3.74 13.73
C PHE A 307 -0.03 4.70 14.70
N TYR A 308 -0.97 4.23 15.53
CA TYR A 308 -1.55 4.98 16.66
C TYR A 308 -0.72 4.86 17.94
N SER A 309 0.36 4.07 17.95
CA SER A 309 1.17 3.93 19.14
C SER A 309 1.80 5.24 19.57
N ASN A 310 1.85 5.47 20.88
CA ASN A 310 2.53 6.64 21.43
C ASN A 310 4.04 6.48 21.26
N LEU A 311 4.62 7.32 20.42
CA LEU A 311 6.04 7.30 20.08
C LEU A 311 6.91 8.00 21.13
N LEU A 312 6.30 8.71 22.09
CA LEU A 312 7.01 9.28 23.25
C LEU A 312 7.30 8.22 24.33
N GLN A 313 6.61 7.08 24.29
CA GLN A 313 6.84 5.98 25.22
C GLN A 313 7.84 4.99 24.61
N PRO A 314 8.79 4.46 25.41
CA PRO A 314 9.68 3.40 24.93
C PRO A 314 8.89 2.10 24.69
N ILE A 315 9.40 1.25 23.80
CA ILE A 315 8.84 -0.08 23.57
C ILE A 315 9.14 -0.95 24.80
N ALA A 316 8.09 -1.48 25.44
CA ALA A 316 8.26 -2.31 26.61
C ALA A 316 8.88 -3.68 26.25
N GLY A 317 9.88 -4.09 27.04
CA GLY A 317 10.44 -5.44 26.96
C GLY A 317 11.50 -5.68 25.87
N ILE A 318 11.95 -4.64 25.17
CA ILE A 318 13.07 -4.72 24.23
C ILE A 318 14.29 -3.97 24.78
N SER A 319 15.48 -4.56 24.63
CA SER A 319 16.72 -3.86 24.96
C SER A 319 16.99 -2.76 23.92
N GLU A 320 17.56 -1.64 24.36
CA GLU A 320 17.94 -0.54 23.46
C GLU A 320 18.86 -1.01 22.33
N HIS A 321 19.79 -1.91 22.63
CA HIS A 321 20.69 -2.51 21.64
C HIS A 321 19.93 -3.29 20.56
N THR A 322 18.99 -4.16 20.95
CA THR A 322 18.18 -4.94 19.99
C THR A 322 17.31 -4.02 19.14
N TYR A 323 16.73 -2.99 19.76
CA TYR A 323 15.94 -1.98 19.06
C TYR A 323 16.75 -1.22 18.02
N LEU A 324 17.91 -0.65 18.40
CA LEU A 324 18.80 0.07 17.50
C LEU A 324 19.33 -0.83 16.37
N SER A 325 19.73 -2.06 16.69
CA SER A 325 20.16 -3.04 15.68
C SER A 325 19.06 -3.32 14.65
N THR A 326 17.80 -3.45 15.09
CA THR A 326 16.67 -3.67 14.19
C THR A 326 16.45 -2.49 13.25
N LEU A 327 16.54 -1.25 13.75
CA LEU A 327 16.41 -0.05 12.92
C LEU A 327 17.56 0.09 11.91
N GLN A 328 18.79 -0.18 12.33
CA GLN A 328 19.96 -0.17 11.44
C GLN A 328 19.84 -1.23 10.35
N ASP A 329 19.40 -2.45 10.69
CA ASP A 329 19.13 -3.52 9.74
C ASP A 329 18.09 -3.11 8.69
N LEU A 330 17.03 -2.41 9.10
CA LEU A 330 16.01 -1.89 8.18
C LEU A 330 16.58 -0.83 7.23
N VAL A 331 17.35 0.14 7.76
CA VAL A 331 18.02 1.17 6.93
C VAL A 331 18.94 0.51 5.91
N VAL A 332 19.78 -0.43 6.35
CA VAL A 332 20.71 -1.15 5.47
C VAL A 332 19.97 -1.98 4.44
N GLY A 333 18.94 -2.72 4.85
CA GLY A 333 18.13 -3.56 3.97
C GLY A 333 17.43 -2.75 2.88
N ILE A 334 16.75 -1.65 3.24
CA ILE A 334 16.07 -0.79 2.26
C ILE A 334 17.08 -0.09 1.34
N SER A 335 18.22 0.37 1.88
CA SER A 335 19.31 0.94 1.07
C SER A 335 19.87 -0.08 0.08
N TYR A 336 20.00 -1.35 0.48
CA TYR A 336 20.42 -2.43 -0.39
C TYR A 336 19.43 -2.66 -1.53
N LEU A 337 18.11 -2.62 -1.27
CA LEU A 337 17.09 -2.76 -2.32
C LEU A 337 17.19 -1.65 -3.37
N MET A 338 17.42 -0.41 -2.95
CA MET A 338 17.70 0.70 -3.88
C MET A 338 18.98 0.47 -4.68
N GLY A 339 20.03 -0.03 -4.04
CA GLY A 339 21.27 -0.41 -4.71
C GLY A 339 21.07 -1.52 -5.74
N ALA A 340 20.29 -2.55 -5.41
CA ALA A 340 19.93 -3.65 -6.29
C ALA A 340 19.14 -3.14 -7.50
N PHE A 341 18.14 -2.29 -7.30
CA PHE A 341 17.42 -1.65 -8.41
C PHE A 341 18.36 -0.86 -9.33
N ASN A 342 19.26 -0.05 -8.77
CA ASN A 342 20.19 0.74 -9.57
C ASN A 342 21.19 -0.11 -10.38
N GLN A 343 21.51 -1.32 -9.92
CA GLN A 343 22.45 -2.22 -10.57
C GLN A 343 21.78 -3.16 -11.59
N THR A 344 20.63 -3.73 -11.25
CA THR A 344 19.98 -4.81 -12.02
C THR A 344 18.61 -4.45 -12.56
N GLY A 345 18.02 -3.33 -12.16
CA GLY A 345 16.69 -2.90 -12.58
C GLY A 345 15.53 -3.51 -11.80
N SER A 346 15.79 -4.42 -10.85
CA SER A 346 14.77 -5.18 -10.13
C SER A 346 13.88 -4.28 -9.28
N CYS A 347 12.67 -4.01 -9.77
CA CYS A 347 11.68 -3.21 -9.07
C CYS A 347 11.12 -4.00 -7.87
N ILE A 348 11.10 -3.40 -6.67
CA ILE A 348 10.49 -3.98 -5.45
C ILE A 348 9.84 -2.87 -4.60
N ALA A 349 9.48 -1.78 -5.26
CA ALA A 349 9.05 -0.53 -4.65
C ALA A 349 7.91 -0.70 -3.63
N ASN A 350 6.91 -1.48 -4.02
CA ASN A 350 5.69 -1.69 -3.24
C ASN A 350 5.96 -2.36 -1.88
N SER A 351 6.98 -3.20 -1.78
CA SER A 351 7.42 -3.80 -0.51
C SER A 351 8.16 -2.84 0.43
N MET A 352 8.63 -1.69 -0.08
CA MET A 352 9.46 -0.76 0.69
C MET A 352 8.66 0.31 1.44
N ALA A 353 7.59 0.84 0.85
CA ALA A 353 6.85 2.00 1.37
C ALA A 353 6.39 1.81 2.82
N TRP A 354 5.78 0.67 3.12
CA TRP A 354 5.34 0.34 4.47
C TRP A 354 6.49 0.21 5.48
N SER A 355 7.57 -0.49 5.09
CA SER A 355 8.76 -0.64 5.94
C SER A 355 9.42 0.70 6.24
N ILE A 356 9.42 1.63 5.29
CA ILE A 356 9.92 3.00 5.44
C ILE A 356 9.06 3.78 6.43
N ALA A 357 7.73 3.66 6.38
CA ALA A 357 6.84 4.32 7.33
C ALA A 357 7.08 3.85 8.77
N VAL A 358 7.18 2.53 8.97
CA VAL A 358 7.51 1.94 10.28
C VAL A 358 8.88 2.41 10.77
N LEU A 359 9.92 2.32 9.93
CA LEU A 359 11.26 2.80 10.27
C LEU A 359 11.27 4.30 10.61
N GLY A 360 10.62 5.10 9.78
CA GLY A 360 10.55 6.56 9.93
C GLY A 360 9.89 6.98 11.24
N SER A 361 8.81 6.30 11.65
CA SER A 361 8.15 6.61 12.93
C SER A 361 9.05 6.42 14.16
N GLU A 362 10.09 5.61 14.04
CA GLU A 362 11.00 5.26 15.14
C GLU A 362 12.27 6.13 15.19
N CYS A 363 12.45 7.04 14.23
CA CYS A 363 13.67 7.83 14.04
C CYS A 363 13.71 9.20 14.73
N GLY A 364 12.73 9.56 15.57
CA GLY A 364 12.68 10.90 16.17
C GLY A 364 13.21 11.05 17.59
N SER A 365 13.64 9.96 18.25
CA SER A 365 14.26 10.07 19.58
C SER A 365 15.73 10.45 19.49
N ARG A 366 16.32 10.97 20.57
CA ARG A 366 17.74 11.37 20.61
C ARG A 366 18.70 10.26 20.18
N ILE A 367 18.40 9.01 20.53
CA ILE A 367 19.24 7.85 20.21
C ILE A 367 19.15 7.45 18.72
N THR A 368 18.02 7.73 18.05
CA THR A 368 17.80 7.36 16.64
C THR A 368 17.89 8.54 15.68
N ALA A 369 18.04 9.77 16.16
CA ALA A 369 18.09 10.99 15.35
C ALA A 369 19.15 10.94 14.23
N HIS A 370 20.27 10.24 14.45
CA HIS A 370 21.32 10.05 13.44
C HIS A 370 20.84 9.29 12.19
N LEU A 371 19.74 8.54 12.27
CA LEU A 371 19.14 7.80 11.16
C LEU A 371 18.23 8.66 10.27
N GLN A 372 17.74 9.80 10.76
CA GLN A 372 16.77 10.65 10.05
C GLN A 372 17.26 11.03 8.65
N ASN A 373 18.51 11.50 8.53
CA ASN A 373 19.10 11.87 7.24
C ASN A 373 19.13 10.70 6.24
N ARG A 374 19.35 9.47 6.73
CA ARG A 374 19.34 8.28 5.86
C ARG A 374 17.92 7.94 5.42
N VAL A 375 16.94 8.04 6.32
CA VAL A 375 15.52 7.83 5.98
C VAL A 375 15.03 8.87 4.95
N VAL A 376 15.40 10.14 5.11
CA VAL A 376 15.11 11.21 4.14
C VAL A 376 15.66 10.87 2.76
N GLN A 377 16.93 10.46 2.67
CA GLN A 377 17.56 10.07 1.41
C GLN A 377 16.87 8.85 0.77
N ILE A 378 16.52 7.85 1.57
CA ILE A 378 15.78 6.67 1.10
C ILE A 378 14.42 7.10 0.53
N ILE A 379 13.66 7.92 1.26
CA ILE A 379 12.33 8.37 0.81
C ILE A 379 12.43 9.11 -0.53
N HIS A 380 13.33 10.08 -0.65
CA HIS A 380 13.52 10.79 -1.92
C HIS A 380 13.90 9.84 -3.05
N SER A 381 14.86 8.95 -2.79
CA SER A 381 15.35 8.00 -3.80
C SER A 381 14.23 7.08 -4.28
N VAL A 382 13.44 6.51 -3.37
CA VAL A 382 12.31 5.62 -3.70
C VAL A 382 11.21 6.41 -4.43
N ALA A 383 10.82 7.57 -3.89
CA ALA A 383 9.73 8.37 -4.44
C ALA A 383 10.01 8.86 -5.87
N GLU A 384 11.24 9.29 -6.14
CA GLU A 384 11.67 9.74 -7.48
C GLU A 384 11.86 8.56 -8.43
N THR A 385 12.50 7.48 -7.97
CA THR A 385 12.83 6.33 -8.80
C THR A 385 11.58 5.58 -9.27
N PHE A 386 10.61 5.40 -8.37
CA PHE A 386 9.40 4.60 -8.59
C PHE A 386 8.14 5.43 -8.79
N LEU A 387 8.25 6.77 -8.79
CA LEU A 387 7.13 7.70 -8.98
C LEU A 387 6.05 7.59 -7.88
N MET A 388 6.46 7.22 -6.67
CA MET A 388 5.60 7.08 -5.49
C MET A 388 5.44 8.44 -4.80
N SER A 389 4.61 9.32 -5.38
CA SER A 389 4.44 10.71 -4.89
C SER A 389 3.93 10.79 -3.45
N HIS A 390 3.17 9.79 -2.98
CA HIS A 390 2.66 9.71 -1.62
C HIS A 390 3.77 9.66 -0.56
N LEU A 391 4.97 9.16 -0.88
CA LEU A 391 6.10 9.11 0.06
C LEU A 391 6.66 10.50 0.40
N HIS A 392 6.53 11.49 -0.48
CA HIS A 392 6.90 12.87 -0.14
C HIS A 392 6.00 13.43 0.96
N ARG A 393 4.73 13.01 0.99
CA ARG A 393 3.80 13.42 2.05
C ARG A 393 4.10 12.71 3.36
N LEU A 394 4.44 11.43 3.29
CA LEU A 394 4.94 10.70 4.45
C LEU A 394 6.17 11.41 5.05
N LEU A 395 7.11 11.85 4.21
CA LEU A 395 8.29 12.58 4.66
C LEU A 395 7.94 13.87 5.40
N LEU A 396 6.99 14.66 4.89
CA LEU A 396 6.54 15.89 5.56
C LEU A 396 6.03 15.60 6.97
N VAL A 397 5.20 14.56 7.11
CA VAL A 397 4.64 14.18 8.42
C VAL A 397 5.71 13.60 9.34
N LEU A 398 6.65 12.81 8.82
CA LEU A 398 7.77 12.29 9.60
C LEU A 398 8.69 13.41 10.12
N GLN A 399 8.93 14.45 9.33
CA GLN A 399 9.73 15.60 9.78
C GLN A 399 9.03 16.38 10.91
N ASP A 400 7.71 16.58 10.81
CA ASP A 400 6.91 17.17 11.89
C ASP A 400 6.93 16.28 13.15
N LEU A 401 6.80 14.97 12.98
CA LEU A 401 6.90 13.99 14.05
C LEU A 401 8.24 14.10 14.81
N TRP A 402 9.35 14.08 14.09
CA TRP A 402 10.69 14.17 14.69
C TRP A 402 10.92 15.50 15.40
N LEU A 403 10.41 16.59 14.83
CA LEU A 403 10.48 17.91 15.45
C LEU A 403 9.71 17.96 16.78
N ARG A 404 8.48 17.44 16.81
CA ARG A 404 7.68 17.39 18.04
C ARG A 404 8.28 16.46 19.10
N GLN A 405 8.84 15.33 18.70
CA GLN A 405 9.58 14.44 19.62
C GLN A 405 10.79 15.15 20.23
N ALA A 406 11.60 15.84 19.42
CA ALA A 406 12.75 16.58 19.90
C ALA A 406 12.37 17.73 20.86
N VAL A 407 11.26 18.42 20.60
CA VAL A 407 10.74 19.46 21.51
C VAL A 407 10.30 18.84 22.85
N HIS A 408 9.59 17.72 22.82
CA HIS A 408 9.15 17.02 24.02
C HIS A 408 10.33 16.48 24.85
N GLU A 409 11.36 15.93 24.23
CA GLU A 409 12.56 15.48 24.97
C GLU A 409 13.29 16.63 25.69
N ASN A 410 13.16 17.87 25.18
CA ASN A 410 13.78 19.07 25.77
C ASN A 410 12.89 19.75 26.83
N GLN A 411 11.58 19.49 26.84
CA GLN A 411 10.62 20.08 27.77
C GLN A 411 10.13 18.98 28.74
N ASN A 412 10.52 19.06 30.01
CA ASN A 412 10.25 18.07 31.08
C ASN A 412 9.12 17.04 30.78
N PRO A 413 9.42 15.72 30.72
CA PRO A 413 8.53 14.66 30.20
C PRO A 413 7.34 14.30 31.10
N ASP A 414 6.99 15.12 32.09
CA ASP A 414 5.95 14.82 33.10
C ASP A 414 4.51 14.97 32.58
N ARG A 415 4.31 15.39 31.32
CA ARG A 415 2.99 15.43 30.71
C ARG A 415 2.72 14.15 29.95
N SER A 416 1.54 13.57 30.17
CA SER A 416 0.98 12.45 29.42
C SER A 416 0.58 12.90 28.01
N GLU A 417 1.55 13.34 27.21
CA GLU A 417 1.34 13.71 25.82
C GLU A 417 1.30 12.45 24.94
N HIS A 418 0.42 12.49 23.95
CA HIS A 418 0.27 11.43 22.96
C HIS A 418 0.75 11.97 21.62
N LEU A 419 1.76 11.30 21.06
CA LEU A 419 2.25 11.62 19.72
C LEU A 419 2.35 10.33 18.92
N SER A 420 1.64 10.25 17.81
CA SER A 420 1.64 9.11 16.91
C SER A 420 1.67 9.57 15.46
N LEU A 421 2.20 8.73 14.57
CA LEU A 421 2.30 9.07 13.15
C LEU A 421 0.92 9.34 12.56
N GLU A 422 -0.04 8.49 12.91
CA GLU A 422 -1.40 8.54 12.39
C GLU A 422 -2.19 9.78 12.85
N MET A 423 -1.95 10.25 14.08
CA MET A 423 -2.51 11.52 14.57
C MET A 423 -2.03 12.69 13.71
N LEU A 424 -0.73 12.76 13.41
CA LEU A 424 -0.16 13.84 12.61
C LEU A 424 -0.66 13.79 11.17
N VAL A 425 -0.75 12.60 10.55
CA VAL A 425 -1.33 12.48 9.20
C VAL A 425 -2.73 13.07 9.15
N ARG A 426 -3.56 12.82 10.18
CA ARG A 426 -4.91 13.40 10.29
C ARG A 426 -4.92 14.90 10.53
N GLU A 427 -4.00 15.43 11.35
CA GLU A 427 -3.84 16.88 11.55
C GLU A 427 -3.49 17.60 10.24
N HIS A 428 -2.67 16.99 9.40
CA HIS A 428 -2.33 17.50 8.07
C HIS A 428 -3.45 17.31 7.03
N GLY A 429 -4.57 16.67 7.40
CA GLY A 429 -5.70 16.41 6.50
C GLY A 429 -5.34 15.46 5.35
N LEU A 430 -4.40 14.53 5.58
CA LEU A 430 -3.87 13.64 4.57
C LEU A 430 -4.45 12.23 4.71
N CYS A 431 -4.51 11.50 3.59
CA CYS A 431 -4.70 10.06 3.55
C CYS A 431 -3.61 9.43 2.67
N ILE A 432 -2.72 8.63 3.27
CA ILE A 432 -1.50 8.16 2.62
C ILE A 432 -1.56 6.63 2.47
N PRO A 433 -1.58 6.09 1.25
CA PRO A 433 -1.36 4.66 1.05
C PRO A 433 0.12 4.31 1.26
N LEU A 434 0.38 3.15 1.85
CA LEU A 434 1.73 2.61 2.10
C LEU A 434 2.00 1.38 1.22
N LEU A 435 1.60 1.47 -0.05
CA LEU A 435 1.59 0.41 -1.05
C LEU A 435 2.36 0.79 -2.31
#